data_AF-A0A737NX36-F1
#
_entry.id   AF-A0A737NX36-F1
#
_cell.length_a   1.000
_cell.length_b   1.000
_cell.length_c   1.000
_cell.angle_alpha   90.00
_cell.angle_beta   90.00
_cell.angle_gamma   90.00
#
_symmetry.space_group_name_H-M   'P 1'
#
loop_
_entity.id
_entity.type
_entity.pdbx_description
1 polymer ?
#
loop_
_entity_poly.entity_id
_entity_poly.type
_entity_poly.pdbx_seq_one_letter_code
_entity_poly.pdbx_strand_id
1 'polypeptide(L)'
;MLFKEYDQNDKSLVESIKIAGLGEHKAQKLIRLANKNKINIQKAYLLTDASIIKVDIVLLFVMSFFIFSIAQQDFSELWAFFLIFGLLFFVIELTCRFHKNYFKVWMVYIKLRGL
;
A
#
# COMPACT_ATOMS: atom_id res chain seq x y z
N MET A 1 13.94 -4.69 6.73
CA MET A 1 13.58 -4.74 8.17
C MET A 1 13.51 -6.19 8.58
N LEU A 2 14.29 -6.56 9.58
CA LEU A 2 14.29 -7.90 10.16
C LEU A 2 13.09 -8.06 11.09
N PHE A 3 12.55 -9.27 11.17
CA PHE A 3 11.49 -9.61 12.11
C PHE A 3 12.05 -9.57 13.55
N LYS A 4 11.28 -9.00 14.46
CA LYS A 4 11.43 -9.17 15.91
C LYS A 4 10.14 -9.77 16.45
N GLU A 5 10.24 -10.59 17.48
CA GLU A 5 9.05 -11.11 18.14
C GLU A 5 8.36 -9.98 18.92
N TYR A 6 7.04 -9.85 18.73
CA TYR A 6 6.26 -8.76 19.31
C TYR A 6 5.42 -9.30 20.47
N ASP A 7 5.55 -8.75 21.67
CA ASP A 7 4.63 -9.09 22.76
C ASP A 7 3.24 -8.48 22.48
N GLN A 8 2.20 -9.29 22.56
CA GLN A 8 0.81 -8.86 22.37
C GLN A 8 0.31 -8.00 23.53
N ASN A 9 0.93 -8.12 24.71
CA ASN A 9 0.62 -7.34 25.90
C ASN A 9 1.44 -6.05 26.00
N ASP A 10 2.35 -5.79 25.05
CA ASP A 10 3.12 -4.55 25.01
C ASP A 10 2.21 -3.36 24.70
N LYS A 11 1.82 -2.67 25.77
CA LYS A 11 1.00 -1.45 25.69
C LYS A 11 1.67 -0.35 24.87
N SER A 12 3.00 -0.25 24.88
CA SER A 12 3.72 0.77 24.11
C SER A 12 3.63 0.50 22.60
N LEU A 13 3.73 -0.77 22.21
CA LEU A 13 3.59 -1.19 20.81
C LEU A 13 2.16 -0.99 20.30
N VAL A 14 1.17 -1.41 21.08
CA VAL A 14 -0.26 -1.23 20.74
C VAL A 14 -0.60 0.25 20.61
N GLU A 15 -0.11 1.10 21.52
CA GLU A 15 -0.34 2.54 21.47
C GLU A 15 0.36 3.19 20.27
N SER A 16 1.58 2.75 19.95
CA SER A 16 2.30 3.23 18.75
C SER A 16 1.55 2.90 17.45
N ILE A 17 0.94 1.71 17.36
CA ILE A 17 0.10 1.32 16.22
C ILE A 17 -1.23 2.11 16.21
N LYS A 18 -1.78 2.45 17.38
CA LYS A 18 -2.97 3.32 17.48
C LYS A 18 -2.68 4.74 16.99
N ILE A 19 -1.54 5.32 17.38
CA ILE A 19 -1.05 6.62 16.89
C ILE A 19 -0.84 6.59 15.36
N ALA A 20 -0.46 5.44 14.80
CA ALA A 20 -0.36 5.27 13.35
C ALA A 20 -1.72 5.40 12.63
N GLY A 21 -2.84 5.24 13.34
CA GLY A 21 -4.20 5.43 12.83
C GLY A 21 -5.05 4.16 12.78
N LEU A 22 -4.60 3.08 13.43
CA LEU A 22 -5.32 1.80 13.51
C LEU A 22 -6.08 1.69 14.83
N GLY A 23 -7.29 1.13 14.79
CA GLY A 23 -8.02 0.79 16.02
C GLY A 23 -7.31 -0.33 16.80
N GLU A 24 -7.57 -0.41 18.10
CA GLU A 24 -6.92 -1.35 19.02
C GLU A 24 -7.07 -2.82 18.59
N HIS A 25 -8.29 -3.21 18.20
CA HIS A 25 -8.55 -4.54 17.66
C HIS A 25 -7.75 -4.83 16.37
N LYS A 26 -7.59 -3.84 15.50
CA LYS A 26 -6.77 -3.99 14.28
C LYS A 26 -5.29 -4.10 14.64
N ALA A 27 -4.81 -3.33 15.60
CA ALA A 27 -3.43 -3.38 16.09
C ALA A 27 -3.08 -4.79 16.61
N GLN A 28 -3.91 -5.34 17.50
CA GLN A 28 -3.72 -6.69 18.04
C GLN A 28 -3.75 -7.76 16.95
N LYS A 29 -4.70 -7.67 16.00
CA LYS A 29 -4.77 -8.58 14.85
C LYS A 29 -3.50 -8.51 14.00
N LEU A 30 -2.94 -7.30 13.83
CA LEU A 30 -1.72 -7.06 13.07
C LEU A 30 -0.49 -7.69 13.75
N ILE A 31 -0.34 -7.50 15.05
CA ILE A 31 0.75 -8.07 15.86
C ILE A 31 0.69 -9.60 15.81
N ARG A 32 -0.50 -10.19 15.97
CA ARG A 32 -0.71 -11.63 15.85
C ARG A 32 -0.30 -12.15 14.46
N LEU A 33 -0.64 -11.44 13.40
CA LEU A 33 -0.27 -11.82 12.03
C LEU A 33 1.24 -11.70 11.79
N ALA A 34 1.86 -10.65 12.31
CA ALA A 34 3.30 -10.41 12.26
C ALA A 34 4.07 -11.56 12.91
N ASN A 35 3.70 -11.95 14.14
CA ASN A 35 4.31 -13.08 14.86
C ASN A 35 4.07 -14.41 14.15
N LYS A 36 2.83 -14.70 13.73
CA LYS A 36 2.49 -15.96 13.05
C LYS A 36 3.33 -16.18 11.79
N ASN A 37 3.53 -15.12 11.01
CA ASN A 37 4.23 -15.20 9.72
C ASN A 37 5.72 -14.85 9.83
N LYS A 38 6.24 -14.56 11.02
CA LYS A 38 7.61 -14.08 11.25
C LYS A 38 7.98 -12.91 10.33
N ILE A 39 7.10 -11.92 10.24
CA ILE A 39 7.26 -10.70 9.43
C ILE A 39 7.10 -9.46 10.30
N ASN A 40 7.66 -8.33 9.87
CA ASN A 40 7.46 -7.07 10.58
C ASN A 40 6.01 -6.56 10.47
N ILE A 41 5.64 -5.66 11.39
CA ILE A 41 4.31 -5.02 11.46
C ILE A 41 3.96 -4.31 10.14
N GLN A 42 4.93 -3.63 9.52
CA GLN A 42 4.72 -2.96 8.25
C GLN A 42 4.32 -3.92 7.11
N LYS A 43 4.97 -5.08 7.00
CA LYS A 43 4.66 -6.10 5.99
C LYS A 43 3.37 -6.86 6.32
N ALA A 44 3.06 -7.04 7.60
CA ALA A 44 1.77 -7.55 8.04
C ALA A 44 0.63 -6.62 7.58
N TYR A 45 0.79 -5.30 7.74
CA TYR A 45 -0.16 -4.31 7.25
C TYR A 45 -0.31 -4.32 5.72
N LEU A 46 0.80 -4.43 4.99
CA LEU A 46 0.80 -4.57 3.54
C LEU A 46 0.06 -5.83 3.05
N LEU A 47 0.00 -6.89 3.86
CA LEU A 47 -0.71 -8.12 3.53
C LEU A 47 -2.21 -8.05 3.83
N THR A 48 -2.63 -7.22 4.77
CA THR A 48 -4.05 -7.12 5.18
C THR A 48 -4.71 -5.88 4.60
N ASP A 49 -4.56 -4.75 5.28
CA ASP A 49 -5.34 -3.53 5.05
C ASP A 49 -4.72 -2.65 3.94
N ALA A 50 -3.43 -2.85 3.64
CA ALA A 50 -2.71 -2.13 2.58
C ALA A 50 -2.39 -2.99 1.35
N SER A 51 -3.12 -4.10 1.14
CA SER A 51 -2.94 -4.98 -0.03
C SER A 51 -3.11 -4.24 -1.36
N ILE A 52 -3.95 -3.21 -1.40
CA ILE A 52 -4.16 -2.34 -2.56
C ILE A 52 -2.83 -1.74 -3.06
N ILE A 53 -1.93 -1.34 -2.16
CA ILE A 53 -0.62 -0.77 -2.53
C ILE A 53 0.19 -1.75 -3.40
N LYS A 54 0.06 -3.07 -3.18
CA LYS A 54 0.76 -4.06 -4.01
C LYS A 54 0.22 -4.10 -5.43
N VAL A 55 -1.09 -4.05 -5.59
CA VAL A 55 -1.75 -4.02 -6.90
C VAL A 55 -1.29 -2.79 -7.67
N ASP A 56 -1.13 -1.66 -6.97
CA ASP A 56 -0.71 -0.40 -7.57
C ASP A 56 0.74 -0.45 -8.03
N ILE A 57 1.62 -1.09 -7.27
CA ILE A 57 3.01 -1.32 -7.68
C ILE A 57 3.05 -2.19 -8.95
N VAL A 58 2.27 -3.27 -9.01
CA VAL A 58 2.19 -4.12 -10.20
C VAL A 58 1.66 -3.34 -11.40
N LEU A 59 0.58 -2.57 -11.21
CA LEU A 59 0.02 -1.73 -12.25
C LEU A 59 1.03 -0.68 -12.74
N LEU A 60 1.77 -0.05 -11.82
CA LEU A 60 2.83 0.90 -12.16
C LEU A 60 3.89 0.24 -13.05
N PHE A 61 4.35 -0.97 -12.71
CA PHE A 61 5.30 -1.71 -13.54
C PHE A 61 4.76 -2.00 -14.95
N VAL A 62 3.51 -2.46 -15.04
CA VAL A 62 2.85 -2.73 -16.34
C VAL A 62 2.76 -1.45 -17.16
N MET A 63 2.30 -0.35 -16.56
CA MET A 63 2.19 0.94 -17.24
C MET A 63 3.55 1.49 -17.66
N SER A 64 4.58 1.41 -16.81
CA SER A 64 5.95 1.82 -17.14
C SER A 64 6.52 1.01 -18.30
N PHE A 65 6.25 -0.29 -18.36
CA PHE A 65 6.65 -1.14 -19.48
C PHE A 65 6.00 -0.68 -20.78
N PHE A 66 4.68 -0.45 -20.80
CA PHE A 66 4.00 0.04 -22.00
C PHE A 66 4.50 1.42 -22.44
N ILE A 67 4.69 2.35 -21.50
CA ILE A 67 5.25 3.67 -21.79
C ILE A 67 6.63 3.54 -22.44
N PHE A 68 7.49 2.68 -21.88
CA PHE A 68 8.83 2.46 -22.41
C PHE A 68 8.80 1.85 -23.82
N SER A 69 7.96 0.84 -24.05
CA SER A 69 7.80 0.23 -25.37
C SER A 69 7.29 1.21 -26.43
N ILE A 70 6.26 2.00 -26.11
CA ILE A 70 5.71 3.00 -27.03
C ILE A 70 6.74 4.11 -27.29
N ALA A 71 7.45 4.57 -26.25
CA ALA A 71 8.48 5.58 -26.40
C ALA A 71 9.61 5.18 -27.36
N GLN A 72 9.94 3.89 -27.43
CA GLN A 72 10.95 3.39 -28.36
C GLN A 72 10.46 3.26 -29.81
N GLN A 73 9.18 2.98 -30.01
CA GLN A 73 8.63 2.66 -31.32
C GLN A 73 7.98 3.87 -32.01
N ASP A 74 7.10 4.58 -31.30
CA ASP A 74 6.38 5.75 -31.83
C ASP A 74 6.10 6.76 -30.71
N PHE A 75 7.06 7.66 -30.48
CA PHE A 75 6.98 8.66 -29.41
C PHE A 75 5.76 9.60 -29.56
N SER A 76 5.27 9.81 -30.78
CA SER A 76 4.06 10.61 -31.05
C SER A 76 2.79 9.99 -30.45
N GLU A 77 2.73 8.67 -30.32
CA GLU A 77 1.55 7.96 -29.80
C GLU A 77 1.48 7.93 -28.27
N LEU A 78 2.56 8.28 -27.57
CA LEU A 78 2.56 8.43 -26.11
C LEU A 78 1.46 9.36 -25.61
N TRP A 79 1.19 10.44 -26.36
CA TRP A 79 0.13 11.39 -26.01
C TRP A 79 -1.24 10.74 -26.02
N ALA A 80 -1.55 9.91 -27.02
CA ALA A 80 -2.81 9.18 -27.10
C ALA A 80 -2.91 8.13 -25.99
N PHE A 81 -1.81 7.42 -25.70
CA PHE A 81 -1.73 6.48 -24.59
C PHE A 81 -2.01 7.16 -23.25
N PHE A 82 -1.33 8.27 -22.94
CA PHE A 82 -1.57 9.04 -21.72
C PHE A 82 -2.99 9.62 -21.66
N LEU A 83 -3.57 10.01 -22.78
CA LEU A 83 -4.93 10.56 -22.81
C LEU A 83 -5.94 9.46 -22.50
N ILE A 84 -5.89 8.31 -23.18
CA ILE A 84 -6.85 7.21 -22.99
C ILE A 84 -6.65 6.55 -21.62
N PHE A 85 -5.43 6.08 -21.33
CA PHE A 85 -5.16 5.38 -20.07
C PHE A 85 -5.14 6.32 -18.86
N GLY A 86 -4.73 7.58 -19.03
CA GLY A 86 -4.79 8.58 -17.97
C GLY A 86 -6.23 8.93 -17.60
N LEU A 87 -7.13 9.08 -18.58
CA LEU A 87 -8.56 9.27 -18.30
C LEU A 87 -9.20 8.05 -17.63
N LEU A 88 -8.91 6.84 -18.14
CA LEU A 88 -9.38 5.60 -17.52
C LEU A 88 -8.89 5.47 -16.07
N PHE A 89 -7.60 5.72 -15.85
CA PHE A 89 -7.00 5.72 -14.52
C PHE A 89 -7.67 6.76 -13.62
N PHE A 90 -7.86 7.99 -14.10
CA PHE A 90 -8.50 9.06 -13.34
C PHE A 90 -9.92 8.68 -12.89
N VAL A 91 -10.73 8.09 -13.79
CA VAL A 91 -12.07 7.62 -13.46
C VAL A 91 -12.02 6.50 -12.41
N ILE A 92 -11.13 5.51 -12.57
CA ILE A 92 -10.97 4.42 -11.58
C ILE A 92 -10.50 4.98 -10.23
N GLU A 93 -9.55 5.91 -10.23
CA GLU A 93 -8.99 6.53 -9.03
C GLU A 93 -10.06 7.29 -8.23
N LEU A 94 -10.88 8.09 -8.94
CA LEU A 94 -12.00 8.84 -8.36
C LEU A 94 -13.10 7.92 -7.82
N THR A 95 -13.51 6.94 -8.62
CA THR A 95 -14.68 6.11 -8.29
C THR A 95 -14.34 5.04 -7.25
N CYS A 96 -13.13 4.47 -7.28
CA CYS A 96 -12.75 3.34 -6.44
C CYS A 96 -11.78 3.68 -5.29
N ARG A 97 -10.80 4.58 -5.49
CA ARG A 97 -9.74 4.84 -4.49
C ARG A 97 -10.00 6.05 -3.60
N PHE A 98 -10.55 7.14 -4.13
CA PHE A 98 -10.93 8.30 -3.33
C PHE A 98 -12.04 7.96 -2.31
N HIS A 99 -12.98 7.09 -2.69
CA HIS A 99 -14.06 6.62 -1.80
C HIS A 99 -13.58 5.69 -0.65
N LYS A 100 -12.39 5.10 -0.75
CA LYS A 100 -11.91 4.07 0.21
C LYS A 100 -10.72 4.51 1.07
N ASN A 101 -10.58 5.80 1.38
CA ASN A 101 -9.57 6.29 2.33
C ASN A 101 -8.13 5.82 1.98
N TYR A 102 -7.81 5.68 0.69
CA TYR A 102 -6.50 5.19 0.23
C TYR A 102 -5.33 5.97 0.86
N PHE A 103 -5.46 7.29 0.92
CA PHE A 103 -4.47 8.16 1.54
C PHE A 103 -4.25 7.85 3.02
N LYS A 104 -5.31 7.50 3.76
CA LYS A 104 -5.21 7.08 5.17
C LYS A 104 -4.44 5.76 5.28
N VAL A 105 -4.72 4.79 4.41
CA VAL A 105 -4.02 3.51 4.37
C VAL A 105 -2.54 3.72 4.09
N TRP A 106 -2.21 4.57 3.12
CA TRP A 106 -0.82 4.87 2.80
C TRP A 106 -0.09 5.60 3.94
N MET A 107 -0.72 6.58 4.58
CA MET A 107 -0.16 7.25 5.75
C MET A 107 0.11 6.27 6.90
N VAL A 108 -0.82 5.35 7.20
CA VAL A 108 -0.62 4.31 8.22
C VAL A 108 0.58 3.44 7.84
N TYR A 109 0.69 3.00 6.58
CA TYR A 109 1.81 2.18 6.12
C TYR A 109 3.17 2.87 6.32
N ILE A 110 3.25 4.18 6.09
CA ILE A 110 4.47 4.98 6.33
C ILE A 110 4.74 5.09 7.83
N LYS A 111 3.73 5.39 8.65
CA LYS A 111 3.88 5.52 10.11
C LYS A 111 4.28 4.23 10.81
N LEU A 112 3.90 3.07 10.24
CA LEU A 112 4.32 1.76 10.74
C LEU A 112 5.79 1.41 10.39
N ARG A 113 6.45 2.23 9.57
CA ARG A 113 7.87 2.03 9.22
C ARG A 113 8.74 2.34 10.44
N GLY A 114 9.35 1.32 11.02
CA GLY A 114 10.26 1.46 12.17
C GLY A 114 9.78 0.73 13.41
N LEU A 115 8.51 0.31 13.44
CA LEU A 115 7.93 -0.56 14.46
C LEU A 115 8.25 -2.03 14.19
#